data_AF-A0A9P6YDK3-F1
#
_entry.id   AF-A0A9P6YDK3-F1
#
_cell.length_a   1.000
_cell.length_b   1.000
_cell.length_c   1.000
_cell.angle_alpha   90.00
_cell.angle_beta   90.00
_cell.angle_gamma   90.00
#
_symmetry.space_group_name_H-M   'P 1'
#
loop_
_entity.id
_entity.type
_entity.pdbx_description
1 polymer ?
#
loop_
_entity_poly.entity_id
_entity_poly.type
_entity_poly.pdbx_seq_one_letter_code
_entity_poly.pdbx_strand_id
1 'polypeptide(L)'
;MEIICEITGQVRHRRKLTRQLFFIDIQPIDGSQKSQIYFRSDDKSQTDFEVQRSYKACKPGQVIQVQVGQPIDPSEQQNKDYKVWQSNRPVKVVKMYTGDLPFVQDRPLATTKEKTDIRQRDGVFLAKSTILCKFWVNKNVCIKGDACPFLHPSGKELEEQRQVWITERTENRLKATHDPNDPHTSKKPHALRALVFAAWIQKTFEQELAHPGIVLDIAAGKGEVSMFLSRGFGVPSVVIEPQERKRTNSWFVRLRRLMYRFETGSLERPNWENQQITIDFEHWPYPIEPQYMYTYFDNAFLKEHQELVSGASLLIGLHPDQATIPIVDMAIRLRKPFAVIPCCVFSQENQSRKLKSGEVVMTTEQLIQYICEKNVPSGEVKTDYLAFEGKNRVVYWKP
;
A
#
# COMPACT_ATOMS: atom_id res chain seq x y z
N MET A 1 20.82 3.88 27.79
CA MET A 1 19.88 4.64 28.62
C MET A 1 19.40 3.74 29.74
N GLU A 2 19.56 4.17 30.99
CA GLU A 2 19.04 3.49 32.17
C GLU A 2 17.52 3.71 32.27
N ILE A 3 16.77 2.65 32.57
CA ILE A 3 15.32 2.74 32.77
C ILE A 3 15.05 3.14 34.21
N ILE A 4 14.29 4.21 34.41
CA ILE A 4 14.08 4.82 35.71
C ILE A 4 12.66 4.54 36.22
N CYS A 5 11.67 4.52 35.33
CA CYS A 5 10.31 4.20 35.72
C CYS A 5 9.48 3.64 34.55
N GLU A 6 8.28 3.20 34.88
CA GLU A 6 7.26 2.80 33.92
C GLU A 6 6.06 3.74 34.02
N ILE A 7 5.57 4.20 32.87
CA ILE A 7 4.41 5.08 32.79
C ILE A 7 3.29 4.32 32.09
N THR A 8 2.14 4.24 32.74
CA THR A 8 0.87 3.85 32.10
C THR A 8 0.02 5.09 31.92
N GLY A 9 -0.38 5.39 30.70
CA GLY A 9 -1.08 6.65 30.40
C GLY A 9 -1.72 6.69 29.03
N GLN A 10 -2.62 7.65 28.84
CA GLN A 10 -3.26 7.92 27.56
C GLN A 10 -2.35 8.79 26.69
N VAL A 11 -2.13 8.39 25.44
CA VAL A 11 -1.46 9.22 24.43
C VAL A 11 -2.38 10.38 24.05
N ARG A 12 -2.02 11.60 24.46
CA ARG A 12 -2.82 12.82 24.20
C ARG A 12 -2.37 13.57 22.96
N HIS A 13 -1.09 13.45 22.62
CA HIS A 13 -0.51 14.05 21.44
C HIS A 13 0.55 13.11 20.85
N ARG A 14 0.68 13.07 19.52
CA ARG A 14 1.80 12.40 18.83
C ARG A 14 2.25 13.23 17.65
N ARG A 15 3.56 13.47 17.56
CA ARG A 15 4.15 14.15 16.42
C ARG A 15 5.42 13.45 15.93
N LYS A 16 5.43 13.14 14.63
CA LYS A 16 6.61 12.65 13.91
C LYS A 16 7.42 13.85 13.43
N LEU A 17 8.67 13.96 13.84
CA LEU A 17 9.58 15.03 13.42
C LEU A 17 10.37 14.62 12.18
N THR A 18 10.96 13.43 12.23
CA THR A 18 11.69 12.82 11.11
C THR A 18 11.31 11.36 10.97
N ARG A 19 11.96 10.64 10.06
CA ARG A 19 11.83 9.18 10.00
C ARG A 19 12.40 8.50 11.25
N GLN A 20 13.45 9.09 11.82
CA GLN A 20 14.21 8.55 12.95
C GLN A 20 13.74 9.05 14.31
N LEU A 21 12.90 10.09 14.38
CA LEU A 21 12.51 10.73 15.63
C LEU A 21 11.01 11.10 15.64
N PHE A 22 10.33 10.69 16.71
CA PHE A 22 9.00 11.20 17.05
C PHE A 22 8.86 11.36 18.56
N PHE A 23 7.86 12.12 18.98
CA PHE A 23 7.49 12.23 20.39
C PHE A 23 6.00 12.07 20.60
N ILE A 24 5.64 11.77 21.85
CA ILE A 24 4.28 11.81 22.35
C ILE A 24 4.19 12.66 23.60
N ASP A 25 3.01 13.21 23.84
CA ASP A 25 2.65 13.70 25.17
C ASP A 25 1.67 12.70 25.78
N ILE A 26 2.01 12.20 26.97
CA ILE A 26 1.26 11.16 27.67
C ILE A 26 0.64 11.74 28.94
N GLN A 27 -0.64 11.46 29.16
CA GLN A 27 -1.34 11.75 30.41
C GLN A 27 -1.39 10.46 31.24
N PRO A 28 -0.62 10.36 32.34
CA PRO A 28 -0.66 9.21 33.24
C PRO A 28 -2.06 8.95 33.80
N ILE A 29 -2.39 7.67 34.01
CA ILE A 29 -3.70 7.25 34.57
C ILE A 29 -3.84 7.54 36.07
N ASP A 30 -2.73 7.68 36.77
CA ASP A 30 -2.67 8.01 38.20
C ASP A 30 -2.95 9.50 38.49
N GLY A 31 -3.23 10.29 37.44
CA GLY A 31 -3.49 11.72 37.55
C GLY A 31 -2.24 12.59 37.65
N SER A 32 -1.04 12.01 37.59
CA SER A 32 0.20 12.78 37.60
C SER A 32 0.33 13.68 36.36
N GLN A 33 1.22 14.68 36.45
CA GLN A 33 1.36 15.70 35.40
C GLN A 33 1.72 15.06 34.05
N LYS A 34 1.09 15.57 32.99
CA LYS A 34 1.41 15.21 31.61
C LYS A 34 2.90 15.39 31.33
N SER A 35 3.50 14.41 30.67
CA SER A 35 4.93 14.41 30.31
C SER A 35 5.14 14.10 28.84
N GLN A 36 6.33 14.42 28.32
CA GLN A 36 6.74 14.14 26.95
C GLN A 36 7.66 12.92 26.89
N ILE A 37 7.52 12.08 25.87
CA ILE A 37 8.40 10.92 25.65
C ILE A 37 8.93 10.93 24.21
N TYR A 38 10.26 10.90 24.06
CA TYR A 38 10.96 10.71 22.79
C TYR A 38 11.19 9.24 22.46
N PHE A 39 11.11 8.93 21.17
CA PHE A 39 11.46 7.64 20.58
C PHE A 39 12.32 7.92 19.35
N ARG A 40 13.53 7.35 19.31
CA ARG A 40 14.51 7.78 18.33
C ARG A 40 15.57 6.74 17.97
N SER A 41 16.09 6.83 16.74
CA SER A 41 17.15 5.96 16.21
C SER A 41 18.41 6.72 15.76
N ASP A 42 18.34 8.04 15.67
CA ASP A 42 19.46 8.92 15.29
C ASP A 42 20.59 8.95 16.34
N ASP A 43 20.27 8.68 17.61
CA ASP A 43 21.23 8.53 18.71
C ASP A 43 21.67 7.07 18.95
N LYS A 44 21.27 6.15 18.08
CA LYS A 44 21.52 4.70 18.17
C LYS A 44 20.90 4.02 19.41
N SER A 45 19.99 4.69 20.13
CA SER A 45 19.29 4.08 21.27
C SER A 45 18.27 3.02 20.85
N GLN A 46 17.75 3.13 19.63
CA GLN A 46 16.88 2.16 18.98
C GLN A 46 17.24 2.02 17.50
N THR A 47 16.78 0.94 16.88
CA THR A 47 16.76 0.77 15.43
C THR A 47 15.58 1.55 14.81
N ASP A 48 15.68 1.90 13.52
CA ASP A 48 14.57 2.48 12.74
C ASP A 48 13.27 1.66 12.87
N PHE A 49 13.41 0.34 12.95
CA PHE A 49 12.30 -0.59 13.08
C PHE A 49 11.57 -0.44 14.40
N GLU A 50 12.30 -0.39 15.52
CA GLU A 50 11.75 -0.21 16.86
C GLU A 50 11.05 1.14 17.02
N VAL A 51 11.61 2.20 16.42
CA VAL A 51 10.95 3.52 16.36
C VAL A 51 9.65 3.44 15.59
N GLN A 52 9.62 2.80 14.40
CA GLN A 52 8.36 2.66 13.65
C GLN A 52 7.33 1.79 14.37
N ARG A 53 7.76 0.72 15.06
CA ARG A 53 6.89 -0.12 15.88
C ARG A 53 6.25 0.69 17.01
N SER A 54 7.06 1.45 17.74
CA SER A 54 6.61 2.34 18.81
C SER A 54 5.65 3.41 18.26
N TYR A 55 5.98 4.01 17.11
CA TYR A 55 5.11 4.99 16.45
C TYR A 55 3.72 4.42 16.16
N LYS A 56 3.62 3.17 15.68
CA LYS A 56 2.34 2.49 15.42
C LYS A 56 1.57 2.16 16.70
N ALA A 57 2.26 1.84 17.79
CA ALA A 57 1.67 1.51 19.09
C ALA A 57 1.18 2.75 19.87
N CYS A 58 1.77 3.92 19.62
CA CYS A 58 1.43 5.16 20.32
C CYS A 58 0.37 6.01 19.57
N LYS A 59 -0.72 5.44 19.05
CA LYS A 59 -1.75 6.28 18.40
C LYS A 59 -2.45 7.14 19.45
N PRO A 60 -2.78 8.41 19.12
CA PRO A 60 -3.57 9.25 20.01
C PRO A 60 -4.86 8.58 20.47
N GLY A 61 -5.18 8.75 21.75
CA GLY A 61 -6.32 8.15 22.45
C GLY A 61 -6.04 6.77 23.07
N GLN A 62 -5.02 6.04 22.60
CA GLN A 62 -4.66 4.74 23.18
C GLN A 62 -4.10 4.92 24.60
N VAL A 63 -4.40 3.98 25.49
CA VAL A 63 -3.69 3.84 26.76
C VAL A 63 -2.56 2.87 26.55
N ILE A 64 -1.34 3.31 26.83
CA ILE A 64 -0.11 2.55 26.65
C ILE A 64 0.62 2.41 27.98
N GLN A 65 1.45 1.39 28.08
CA GLN A 65 2.44 1.17 29.12
C GLN A 65 3.82 1.24 28.46
N VAL A 66 4.69 2.09 29.00
CA VAL A 66 6.01 2.39 28.42
C VAL A 66 7.05 2.58 29.52
N GLN A 67 8.19 1.92 29.36
CA GLN A 67 9.35 2.12 30.21
C GLN A 67 10.19 3.29 29.71
N VAL A 68 10.61 4.14 30.63
CA VAL A 68 11.28 5.40 30.31
C VAL A 68 12.50 5.65 31.19
N GLY A 69 13.44 6.42 30.64
CA GLY A 69 14.61 6.95 31.34
C GLY A 69 14.82 8.43 31.00
N GLN A 70 15.80 9.06 31.65
CA GLN A 70 16.21 10.42 31.26
C GLN A 70 16.62 10.44 29.78
N PRO A 71 16.35 11.55 29.06
CA PRO A 71 16.88 11.75 27.72
C PRO A 71 18.39 11.56 27.69
N ILE A 72 18.91 10.96 26.61
CA ILE A 72 20.35 10.79 26.43
C ILE A 72 21.04 12.16 26.29
N ASP A 73 20.39 13.12 25.64
CA ASP A 73 20.79 14.52 25.61
C ASP A 73 20.10 15.28 26.75
N PRO A 74 20.82 15.67 27.83
CA PRO A 74 20.21 16.36 28.97
C PRO A 74 19.64 17.73 28.62
N SER A 75 20.08 18.34 27.50
CA SER A 75 19.54 19.62 27.04
C SER A 75 18.07 19.54 26.66
N GLU A 76 17.56 18.34 26.36
CA GLU A 76 16.15 18.14 26.01
C GLU A 76 15.19 18.42 27.17
N GLN A 77 15.66 18.36 28.42
CA GLN A 77 14.90 18.72 29.62
C GLN A 77 15.12 20.20 30.03
N GLN A 78 16.20 20.84 29.58
CA GLN A 78 16.54 22.20 29.98
C GLN A 78 15.44 23.19 29.56
N ASN A 79 15.13 24.15 30.44
CA ASN A 79 14.14 25.20 30.22
C ASN A 79 12.70 24.71 29.95
N LYS A 80 12.35 23.48 30.38
CA LYS A 80 10.98 22.96 30.32
C LYS A 80 10.42 22.78 31.73
N ASP A 81 9.16 23.18 31.90
CA ASP A 81 8.37 23.09 33.13
C ASP A 81 7.61 21.75 33.27
N TYR A 82 7.84 20.82 32.34
CA TYR A 82 7.30 19.46 32.34
C TYR A 82 8.42 18.43 32.19
N LYS A 83 8.14 17.20 32.64
CA LYS A 83 9.07 16.09 32.50
C LYS A 83 9.19 15.65 31.04
N VAL A 84 10.42 15.47 30.61
CA VAL A 84 10.81 14.91 29.32
C VAL A 84 11.52 13.60 29.58
N TRP A 85 11.11 12.60 28.83
CA TRP A 85 11.61 11.25 28.93
C TRP A 85 12.05 10.76 27.55
N GLN A 86 12.84 9.69 27.56
CA GLN A 86 13.12 8.91 26.37
C GLN A 86 12.77 7.44 26.65
N SER A 87 12.32 6.72 25.64
CA SER A 87 12.11 5.28 25.70
C SER A 87 12.92 4.58 24.62
N ASN A 88 13.61 3.51 25.01
CA ASN A 88 14.25 2.58 24.09
C ASN A 88 13.67 1.16 24.20
N ARG A 89 12.52 1.01 24.88
CA ARG A 89 11.88 -0.28 25.12
C ARG A 89 10.60 -0.41 24.31
N PRO A 90 10.14 -1.64 24.00
CA PRO A 90 8.87 -1.85 23.32
C PRO A 90 7.70 -1.24 24.10
N VAL A 91 6.80 -0.56 23.38
CA VAL A 91 5.57 0.00 23.93
C VAL A 91 4.48 -1.07 23.95
N LYS A 92 3.80 -1.24 25.09
CA LYS A 92 2.65 -2.13 25.22
C LYS A 92 1.36 -1.32 25.15
N VAL A 93 0.45 -1.69 24.26
CA VAL A 93 -0.90 -1.10 24.20
C VAL A 93 -1.76 -1.79 25.26
N VAL A 94 -2.17 -1.05 26.29
CA VAL A 94 -3.02 -1.55 27.38
C VAL A 94 -4.49 -1.48 27.00
N LYS A 95 -4.92 -0.36 26.39
CA LYS A 95 -6.29 -0.17 25.91
C LYS A 95 -6.28 0.52 24.56
N MET A 96 -6.93 -0.09 23.58
CA MET A 96 -7.15 0.54 22.27
C MET A 96 -8.21 1.63 22.38
N TYR A 97 -8.02 2.72 21.63
CA TYR A 97 -9.07 3.69 21.43
C TYR A 97 -10.06 3.16 20.38
N THR A 98 -11.31 2.99 20.78
CA THR A 98 -12.39 2.44 19.95
C THR A 98 -13.56 3.42 19.76
N GLY A 99 -13.32 4.72 19.97
CA GLY A 99 -14.36 5.72 19.76
C GLY A 99 -14.73 5.85 18.28
N ASP A 100 -16.01 6.08 18.00
CA ASP A 100 -16.54 6.23 16.63
C ASP A 100 -15.98 7.48 15.93
N LEU A 101 -15.59 8.48 16.72
CA LEU A 101 -14.98 9.71 16.24
C LEU A 101 -13.45 9.68 16.43
N PRO A 102 -12.68 10.30 15.49
CA PRO A 102 -11.24 10.47 15.67
C PRO A 102 -10.91 11.16 16.99
N PHE A 103 -9.91 10.64 17.71
CA PHE A 103 -9.45 11.25 18.95
C PHE A 103 -8.93 12.68 18.71
N VAL A 104 -9.47 13.65 19.44
CA VAL A 104 -9.02 15.04 19.39
C VAL A 104 -7.75 15.18 20.21
N GLN A 105 -6.63 15.36 19.51
CA GLN A 105 -5.32 15.54 20.15
C GLN A 105 -5.24 16.86 20.91
N ASP A 106 -4.55 16.81 22.03
CA ASP A 106 -4.17 18.02 22.78
C ASP A 106 -3.15 18.84 21.99
N ARG A 107 -2.99 20.11 22.37
CA ARG A 107 -1.85 20.92 21.94
C ARG A 107 -0.55 20.28 22.45
N PRO A 108 0.55 20.31 21.67
CA PRO A 108 1.83 19.82 22.14
C PRO A 108 2.25 20.57 23.41
N LEU A 109 2.87 19.86 24.36
CA LEU A 109 3.54 20.45 25.52
C LEU A 109 4.52 21.57 25.08
N ALA A 110 4.71 22.59 25.92
CA ALA A 110 5.37 23.89 25.62
C ALA A 110 4.68 24.84 24.63
N THR A 111 3.56 24.47 24.00
CA THR A 111 2.87 25.37 23.05
C THR A 111 1.82 26.22 23.77
N THR A 112 2.17 27.45 24.15
CA THR A 112 1.25 28.39 24.83
C THR A 112 0.32 29.14 23.87
N LYS A 113 0.78 29.46 22.66
CA LYS A 113 -0.01 30.16 21.64
C LYS A 113 -0.51 29.21 20.55
N GLU A 114 -1.73 29.44 20.11
CA GLU A 114 -2.25 28.76 18.93
C GLU A 114 -1.46 29.20 17.70
N LYS A 115 -0.85 28.24 16.99
CA LYS A 115 -0.18 28.55 15.73
C LYS A 115 -1.25 28.90 14.70
N THR A 116 -1.29 30.16 14.29
CA THR A 116 -2.17 30.66 13.23
C THR A 116 -1.63 30.31 11.85
N ASP A 117 -0.33 30.07 11.73
CA ASP A 117 0.34 29.89 10.44
C ASP A 117 1.02 28.53 10.30
N ILE A 118 1.26 28.12 9.06
CA ILE A 118 1.98 26.91 8.68
C ILE A 118 3.13 27.29 7.75
N ARG A 119 4.32 26.78 8.08
CA ARG A 119 5.49 26.86 7.21
C ARG A 119 5.37 25.81 6.09
N GLN A 120 5.34 26.28 4.86
CA GLN A 120 5.35 25.48 3.64
C GLN A 120 6.76 24.95 3.35
N ARG A 121 6.89 24.04 2.36
CA ARG A 121 8.17 23.40 2.01
C ARG A 121 9.20 24.39 1.45
N ASP A 122 8.75 25.42 0.76
CA ASP A 122 9.56 26.54 0.26
C ASP A 122 9.99 27.52 1.38
N GLY A 123 9.53 27.29 2.61
CA GLY A 123 9.83 28.14 3.76
C GLY A 123 8.83 29.26 4.00
N VAL A 124 7.87 29.49 3.11
CA VAL A 124 6.85 30.53 3.24
C VAL A 124 5.87 30.18 4.36
N PHE A 125 5.45 31.18 5.13
CA PHE A 125 4.41 31.02 6.13
C PHE A 125 3.05 31.43 5.56
N LEU A 126 2.08 30.54 5.65
CA LEU A 126 0.70 30.80 5.25
C LEU A 126 -0.23 30.69 6.45
N ALA A 127 -1.18 31.63 6.55
CA ALA A 127 -2.24 31.57 7.54
C ALA A 127 -3.10 30.33 7.33
N LYS A 128 -3.40 29.61 8.41
CA LYS A 128 -4.25 28.42 8.35
C LYS A 128 -5.65 28.76 7.82
N SER A 129 -6.15 29.95 8.13
CA SER A 129 -7.45 30.44 7.65
C SER A 129 -7.52 30.60 6.14
N THR A 130 -6.39 30.61 5.41
CA THR A 130 -6.35 30.64 3.94
C THR A 130 -6.12 29.26 3.33
N ILE A 131 -5.91 28.22 4.15
CA ILE A 131 -5.65 26.85 3.71
C ILE A 131 -6.91 26.01 3.93
N LEU A 132 -7.34 25.32 2.88
CA LEU A 132 -8.46 24.38 2.94
C LEU A 132 -8.29 23.30 4.01
N CYS A 133 -9.33 23.12 4.82
CA CYS A 133 -9.39 21.98 5.74
C CYS A 133 -9.52 20.68 4.95
N LYS A 134 -8.53 19.79 5.07
CA LYS A 134 -8.55 18.46 4.42
C LYS A 134 -9.82 17.66 4.73
N PHE A 135 -10.37 17.74 5.95
CA PHE A 135 -11.57 16.98 6.29
C PHE A 135 -12.81 17.59 5.63
N TRP A 136 -12.91 18.91 5.65
CA TRP A 136 -14.00 19.66 5.03
C TRP A 136 -14.05 19.48 3.51
N VAL A 137 -12.95 19.72 2.81
CA VAL A 137 -12.92 19.60 1.33
C VAL A 137 -13.23 18.18 0.82
N ASN A 138 -12.96 17.14 1.63
CA ASN A 138 -13.21 15.75 1.22
C ASN A 138 -14.60 15.25 1.61
N LYS A 139 -15.13 15.67 2.76
CA LYS A 139 -16.36 15.09 3.35
C LYS A 139 -17.47 16.10 3.61
N ASN A 140 -17.20 17.39 3.40
CA ASN A 140 -18.03 18.51 3.84
C ASN A 140 -18.37 18.46 5.35
N VAL A 141 -17.51 17.83 6.15
CA VAL A 141 -17.68 17.64 7.60
C VAL A 141 -16.31 17.69 8.28
N CYS A 142 -16.20 18.46 9.36
CA CYS A 142 -15.01 18.54 10.21
C CYS A 142 -15.40 18.42 11.69
N ILE A 143 -14.71 17.54 12.44
CA ILE A 143 -14.96 17.34 13.87
C ILE A 143 -14.74 18.60 14.72
N LYS A 144 -13.95 19.55 14.23
CA LYS A 144 -13.67 20.82 14.90
C LYS A 144 -14.73 21.89 14.63
N GLY A 145 -15.63 21.66 13.67
CA GLY A 145 -16.63 22.65 13.25
C GLY A 145 -16.02 24.03 13.03
N ASP A 146 -16.66 25.05 13.60
CA ASP A 146 -16.24 26.46 13.50
C ASP A 146 -14.95 26.78 14.26
N ALA A 147 -14.54 25.92 15.20
CA ALA A 147 -13.26 26.04 15.90
C ALA A 147 -12.08 25.48 15.07
N CYS A 148 -12.31 25.05 13.83
CA CYS A 148 -11.24 24.64 12.94
C CYS A 148 -10.44 25.86 12.48
N PRO A 149 -9.10 25.90 12.65
CA PRO A 149 -8.30 27.03 12.20
C PRO A 149 -8.13 27.09 10.67
N PHE A 150 -8.68 26.12 9.93
CA PHE A 150 -8.55 25.99 8.49
C PHE A 150 -9.83 26.43 7.78
N LEU A 151 -9.71 26.84 6.52
CA LEU A 151 -10.83 27.32 5.72
C LEU A 151 -11.88 26.23 5.47
N HIS A 152 -13.14 26.58 5.73
CA HIS A 152 -14.34 25.79 5.47
C HIS A 152 -15.26 26.53 4.48
N PRO A 153 -14.95 26.52 3.17
CA PRO A 153 -15.81 27.17 2.18
C PRO A 153 -17.17 26.46 2.08
N SER A 154 -18.16 27.14 1.52
CA SER A 154 -19.50 26.58 1.34
C SER A 154 -20.04 26.84 -0.06
N GLY A 155 -21.08 26.11 -0.46
CA GLY A 155 -21.74 26.28 -1.77
C GLY A 155 -20.79 26.15 -2.95
N LYS A 156 -20.83 27.13 -3.86
CA LYS A 156 -20.05 27.13 -5.10
C LYS A 156 -18.53 27.24 -4.85
N GLU A 157 -18.12 28.01 -3.85
CA GLU A 157 -16.71 28.17 -3.50
C GLU A 157 -16.08 26.83 -3.09
N LEU A 158 -16.81 26.01 -2.34
CA LEU A 158 -16.35 24.67 -1.96
C LEU A 158 -16.10 23.80 -3.19
N GLU A 159 -17.00 23.82 -4.18
CA GLU A 159 -16.86 23.01 -5.39
C GLU A 159 -15.66 23.45 -6.24
N GLU A 160 -15.48 24.75 -6.44
CA GLU A 160 -14.34 25.32 -7.17
C GLU A 160 -13.02 24.98 -6.48
N GLN A 161 -12.94 25.19 -5.15
CA GLN A 161 -11.75 24.89 -4.36
C GLN A 161 -11.46 23.39 -4.27
N ARG A 162 -12.49 22.55 -4.24
CA ARG A 162 -12.34 21.09 -4.27
C ARG A 162 -11.76 20.62 -5.59
N GLN A 163 -12.17 21.20 -6.72
CA GLN A 163 -11.62 20.86 -8.01
C GLN A 163 -10.12 21.18 -8.09
N VAL A 164 -9.73 22.38 -7.66
CA VAL A 164 -8.31 22.77 -7.57
C VAL A 164 -7.52 21.81 -6.67
N TRP A 165 -8.05 21.52 -5.47
CA TRP A 165 -7.43 20.60 -4.52
C TRP A 165 -7.22 19.19 -5.11
N ILE A 166 -8.19 18.66 -5.87
CA ILE A 166 -8.10 17.35 -6.52
C ILE A 166 -7.03 17.38 -7.62
N THR A 167 -7.01 18.42 -8.45
CA THR A 167 -6.02 18.59 -9.53
C THR A 167 -4.60 18.65 -8.96
N GLU A 168 -4.33 19.55 -8.01
CA GLU A 168 -3.01 19.69 -7.37
C GLU A 168 -2.55 18.38 -6.71
N ARG A 169 -3.45 17.67 -6.01
CA ARG A 169 -3.08 16.38 -5.40
C ARG A 169 -2.78 15.32 -6.45
N THR A 170 -3.49 15.33 -7.57
CA THR A 170 -3.27 14.39 -8.66
C THR A 170 -1.90 14.64 -9.29
N GLU A 171 -1.56 15.88 -9.59
CA GLU A 171 -0.24 16.27 -10.09
C GLU A 171 0.89 15.94 -9.12
N ASN A 172 0.72 16.28 -7.83
CA ASN A 172 1.72 15.98 -6.81
C ASN A 172 1.91 14.47 -6.62
N ARG A 173 0.84 13.67 -6.73
CA ARG A 173 0.93 12.22 -6.71
C ARG A 173 1.71 11.72 -7.92
N LEU A 174 1.40 12.20 -9.12
CA LEU A 174 2.11 11.81 -10.35
C LEU A 174 3.60 12.13 -10.25
N LYS A 175 3.97 13.34 -9.78
CA LYS A 175 5.37 13.73 -9.54
C LYS A 175 6.04 12.82 -8.50
N ALA A 176 5.37 12.54 -7.39
CA ALA A 176 5.94 11.75 -6.30
C ALA A 176 6.09 10.25 -6.62
N THR A 177 5.27 9.72 -7.54
CA THR A 177 5.33 8.31 -7.96
C THR A 177 5.99 8.11 -9.32
N HIS A 178 6.54 9.17 -9.91
CA HIS A 178 7.22 9.08 -11.20
C HIS A 178 8.54 8.32 -11.03
N ASP A 179 8.67 7.19 -11.72
CA ASP A 179 9.94 6.50 -11.87
C ASP A 179 10.61 7.01 -13.15
N PRO A 180 11.81 7.63 -13.08
CA PRO A 180 12.53 8.11 -14.26
C PRO A 180 12.82 7.03 -15.31
N ASN A 181 12.82 5.76 -14.92
CA ASN A 181 13.10 4.64 -15.82
C ASN A 181 11.84 4.07 -16.48
N ASP A 182 10.66 4.57 -16.14
CA ASP A 182 9.41 4.12 -16.75
C ASP A 182 9.22 4.78 -18.12
N PRO A 183 9.22 4.01 -19.22
CA PRO A 183 9.12 4.56 -20.57
C PRO A 183 7.70 5.03 -20.94
N HIS A 184 6.68 4.74 -20.12
CA HIS A 184 5.29 4.99 -20.48
C HIS A 184 4.85 6.41 -20.10
N THR A 185 4.69 7.26 -21.11
CA THR A 185 4.16 8.62 -20.95
C THR A 185 2.63 8.68 -20.90
N SER A 186 1.94 7.75 -21.56
CA SER A 186 0.47 7.66 -21.60
C SER A 186 -0.02 6.39 -20.91
N LYS A 187 -0.10 6.44 -19.57
CA LYS A 187 -0.50 5.30 -18.75
C LYS A 187 -2.01 5.11 -18.76
N LYS A 188 -2.46 3.86 -18.88
CA LYS A 188 -3.87 3.50 -18.72
C LYS A 188 -4.31 3.65 -17.25
N PRO A 189 -5.56 4.06 -16.99
CA PRO A 189 -6.08 4.14 -15.62
C PRO A 189 -5.92 2.84 -14.84
N HIS A 190 -5.75 2.94 -13.52
CA HIS A 190 -5.59 1.79 -12.61
C HIS A 190 -6.66 0.69 -12.78
N ALA A 191 -7.87 1.03 -13.23
CA ALA A 191 -8.94 0.06 -13.49
C ALA A 191 -8.64 -0.94 -14.63
N LEU A 192 -7.71 -0.62 -15.53
CA LEU A 192 -7.30 -1.46 -16.67
C LEU A 192 -6.09 -2.34 -16.38
N ARG A 193 -5.45 -2.22 -15.21
CA ARG A 193 -4.20 -2.93 -14.89
C ARG A 193 -4.25 -4.44 -15.11
N ALA A 194 -5.38 -5.09 -14.79
CA ALA A 194 -5.53 -6.53 -14.95
C ALA A 194 -5.53 -6.97 -16.42
N LEU A 195 -6.18 -6.18 -17.28
CA LEU A 195 -6.21 -6.43 -18.72
C LEU A 195 -4.86 -6.13 -19.37
N VAL A 196 -4.21 -5.02 -19.00
CA VAL A 196 -2.86 -4.69 -19.46
C VAL A 196 -1.87 -5.79 -19.08
N PHE A 197 -1.96 -6.30 -17.85
CA PHE A 197 -1.10 -7.40 -17.40
C PHE A 197 -1.39 -8.71 -18.12
N ALA A 198 -2.67 -9.08 -18.28
CA ALA A 198 -3.06 -10.28 -19.02
C ALA A 198 -2.60 -10.25 -20.50
N ALA A 199 -2.75 -9.10 -21.17
CA ALA A 199 -2.27 -8.91 -22.54
C ALA A 199 -0.73 -9.00 -22.63
N TRP A 200 -0.03 -8.42 -21.64
CA TRP A 200 1.42 -8.53 -21.57
C TRP A 200 1.87 -9.98 -21.32
N ILE A 201 1.15 -10.74 -20.49
CA ILE A 201 1.42 -12.17 -20.26
C ILE A 201 1.28 -12.95 -21.55
N GLN A 202 0.14 -12.81 -22.25
CA GLN A 202 -0.13 -13.49 -23.52
C GLN A 202 0.99 -13.25 -24.53
N LYS A 203 1.42 -11.99 -24.67
CA LYS A 203 2.51 -11.62 -25.59
C LYS A 203 3.88 -12.12 -25.13
N THR A 204 4.21 -11.98 -23.85
CA THR A 204 5.56 -12.26 -23.32
C THR A 204 5.83 -13.76 -23.18
N PHE A 205 4.78 -14.52 -22.85
CA PHE A 205 4.84 -15.96 -22.60
C PHE A 205 4.17 -16.77 -23.71
N GLU A 206 4.06 -16.23 -24.93
CA GLU A 206 3.39 -16.89 -26.07
C GLU A 206 3.86 -18.33 -26.28
N GLN A 207 5.16 -18.58 -26.19
CA GLN A 207 5.74 -19.92 -26.37
C GLN A 207 5.35 -20.88 -25.23
N GLU A 208 5.39 -20.42 -23.99
CA GLU A 208 5.02 -21.22 -22.81
C GLU A 208 3.51 -21.49 -22.76
N LEU A 209 2.71 -20.61 -23.37
CA LEU A 209 1.26 -20.71 -23.48
C LEU A 209 0.80 -21.47 -24.75
N ALA A 210 1.70 -21.75 -25.70
CA ALA A 210 1.38 -22.47 -26.92
C ALA A 210 1.10 -23.96 -26.69
N HIS A 211 1.58 -24.52 -25.58
CA HIS A 211 1.32 -25.90 -25.18
C HIS A 211 0.12 -26.00 -24.23
N PRO A 212 -0.61 -27.13 -24.24
CA PRO A 212 -1.69 -27.36 -23.28
C PRO A 212 -1.16 -27.24 -21.85
N GLY A 213 -1.64 -26.24 -21.12
CA GLY A 213 -1.22 -25.93 -19.77
C GLY A 213 -2.13 -24.87 -19.16
N ILE A 214 -1.95 -24.63 -17.86
CA ILE A 214 -2.81 -23.72 -17.12
C ILE A 214 -2.00 -22.63 -16.41
N VAL A 215 -2.53 -21.41 -16.41
CA VAL A 215 -1.94 -20.28 -15.69
C VAL A 215 -2.49 -20.24 -14.26
N LEU A 216 -1.62 -20.22 -13.26
CA LEU A 216 -2.01 -20.07 -11.85
C LEU A 216 -1.95 -18.60 -11.44
N ASP A 217 -3.12 -17.98 -11.24
CA ASP A 217 -3.27 -16.60 -10.76
C ASP A 217 -3.40 -16.59 -9.23
N ILE A 218 -2.31 -16.25 -8.55
CA ILE A 218 -2.13 -16.44 -7.11
C ILE A 218 -2.37 -15.13 -6.36
N ALA A 219 -3.16 -15.20 -5.28
CA ALA A 219 -3.69 -14.05 -4.55
C ALA A 219 -4.50 -13.10 -5.47
N ALA A 220 -5.31 -13.69 -6.35
CA ALA A 220 -5.97 -12.97 -7.44
C ALA A 220 -7.24 -12.20 -7.04
N GLY A 221 -7.67 -12.28 -5.77
CA GLY A 221 -8.90 -11.67 -5.30
C GLY A 221 -10.14 -12.17 -6.06
N LYS A 222 -10.71 -11.33 -6.94
CA LYS A 222 -11.88 -11.72 -7.77
C LYS A 222 -11.49 -12.45 -9.05
N GLY A 223 -10.21 -12.56 -9.38
CA GLY A 223 -9.73 -13.21 -10.61
C GLY A 223 -9.91 -12.36 -11.86
N GLU A 224 -9.64 -11.05 -11.81
CA GLU A 224 -9.77 -10.19 -13.00
C GLU A 224 -8.74 -10.56 -14.08
N VAL A 225 -7.51 -10.91 -13.69
CA VAL A 225 -6.48 -11.33 -14.64
C VAL A 225 -6.87 -12.67 -15.26
N SER A 226 -7.23 -13.66 -14.44
CA SER A 226 -7.81 -14.94 -14.91
C SER A 226 -9.02 -14.78 -15.85
N MET A 227 -9.93 -13.85 -15.57
CA MET A 227 -11.06 -13.58 -16.48
C MET A 227 -10.57 -13.09 -17.84
N PHE A 228 -9.63 -12.16 -17.90
CA PHE A 228 -9.10 -11.69 -19.18
C PHE A 228 -8.25 -12.75 -19.89
N LEU A 229 -7.44 -13.52 -19.17
CA LEU A 229 -6.68 -14.63 -19.75
C LEU A 229 -7.63 -15.66 -20.37
N SER A 230 -8.60 -16.17 -19.62
CA SER A 230 -9.46 -17.27 -20.07
C SER A 230 -10.54 -16.82 -21.05
N ARG A 231 -11.32 -15.80 -20.69
CA ARG A 231 -12.43 -15.33 -21.54
C ARG A 231 -11.98 -14.39 -22.65
N GLY A 232 -10.95 -13.59 -22.42
CA GLY A 232 -10.46 -12.59 -23.37
C GLY A 232 -9.39 -13.12 -24.33
N PHE A 233 -8.47 -13.96 -23.85
CA PHE A 233 -7.32 -14.43 -24.64
C PHE A 233 -7.29 -15.95 -24.86
N GLY A 234 -8.30 -16.68 -24.38
CA GLY A 234 -8.40 -18.13 -24.59
C GLY A 234 -7.38 -18.95 -23.79
N VAL A 235 -6.75 -18.37 -22.77
CA VAL A 235 -5.71 -19.01 -21.95
C VAL A 235 -6.35 -19.60 -20.69
N PRO A 236 -6.38 -20.94 -20.52
CA PRO A 236 -6.90 -21.57 -19.30
C PRO A 236 -6.18 -21.04 -18.05
N SER A 237 -6.94 -20.73 -17.00
CA SER A 237 -6.37 -20.24 -15.75
C SER A 237 -7.11 -20.74 -14.51
N VAL A 238 -6.39 -20.82 -13.39
CA VAL A 238 -6.93 -21.09 -12.06
C VAL A 238 -6.63 -19.91 -11.14
N VAL A 239 -7.66 -19.42 -10.48
CA VAL A 239 -7.57 -18.46 -9.38
C VAL A 239 -7.30 -19.19 -8.08
N ILE A 240 -6.22 -18.83 -7.40
CA ILE A 240 -5.87 -19.32 -6.06
C ILE A 240 -5.98 -18.13 -5.09
N GLU A 241 -7.01 -18.12 -4.25
CA GLU A 241 -7.31 -17.03 -3.33
C GLU A 241 -7.97 -17.58 -2.06
N PRO A 242 -7.42 -17.39 -0.85
CA PRO A 242 -7.97 -17.99 0.36
C PRO A 242 -9.39 -17.51 0.71
N GLN A 243 -9.79 -16.31 0.26
CA GLN A 243 -11.07 -15.72 0.60
C GLN A 243 -12.03 -15.73 -0.59
N GLU A 244 -13.20 -16.34 -0.42
CA GLU A 244 -14.24 -16.25 -1.44
C GLU A 244 -14.70 -14.79 -1.62
N ARG A 245 -14.75 -14.34 -2.88
CA ARG A 245 -15.18 -12.99 -3.25
C ARG A 245 -16.44 -13.04 -4.11
N LYS A 246 -17.49 -12.34 -3.68
CA LYS A 246 -18.72 -12.20 -4.46
C LYS A 246 -18.44 -11.52 -5.81
N ARG A 247 -18.82 -12.21 -6.89
CA ARG A 247 -18.78 -11.73 -8.29
C ARG A 247 -20.19 -11.42 -8.74
N THR A 248 -20.58 -10.15 -8.69
CA THR A 248 -21.91 -9.69 -9.10
C THR A 248 -22.02 -9.57 -10.61
N ASN A 249 -23.23 -9.59 -11.16
CA ASN A 249 -23.45 -9.35 -12.60
C ASN A 249 -22.82 -8.02 -13.07
N SER A 250 -22.92 -6.97 -12.26
CA SER A 250 -22.28 -5.67 -12.54
C SER A 250 -20.76 -5.76 -12.69
N TRP A 251 -20.11 -6.69 -11.98
CA TRP A 251 -18.67 -6.92 -12.12
C TRP A 251 -18.34 -7.59 -13.45
N PHE A 252 -19.09 -8.61 -13.87
CA PHE A 252 -18.93 -9.25 -15.18
C PHE A 252 -19.18 -8.27 -16.34
N VAL A 253 -20.26 -7.49 -16.26
CA VAL A 253 -20.60 -6.42 -17.22
C VAL A 253 -19.43 -5.42 -17.33
N ARG A 254 -18.85 -5.00 -16.20
CA ARG A 254 -17.68 -4.12 -16.20
C ARG A 254 -16.50 -4.76 -16.93
N LEU A 255 -16.18 -6.03 -16.68
CA LEU A 255 -15.03 -6.68 -17.33
C LEU A 255 -15.22 -6.80 -18.84
N ARG A 256 -16.41 -7.21 -19.32
CA ARG A 256 -16.71 -7.24 -20.76
C ARG A 256 -16.54 -5.87 -21.40
N ARG A 257 -16.96 -4.80 -20.70
CA ARG A 257 -16.80 -3.42 -21.16
C ARG A 257 -15.33 -3.03 -21.30
N LEU A 258 -14.49 -3.48 -20.36
CA LEU A 258 -13.05 -3.22 -20.43
C LEU A 258 -12.41 -4.00 -21.58
N MET A 259 -12.82 -5.25 -21.80
CA MET A 259 -12.33 -6.07 -22.92
C MET A 259 -12.67 -5.44 -24.28
N TYR A 260 -13.94 -5.09 -24.48
CA TYR A 260 -14.40 -4.44 -25.72
C TYR A 260 -13.61 -3.16 -26.04
N ARG A 261 -13.38 -2.31 -25.02
CA ARG A 261 -12.59 -1.07 -25.16
C ARG A 261 -11.13 -1.32 -25.51
N PHE A 262 -10.58 -2.44 -25.04
CA PHE A 262 -9.23 -2.84 -25.34
C PHE A 262 -9.10 -3.32 -26.78
N GLU A 263 -10.02 -4.17 -27.26
CA GLU A 263 -10.05 -4.68 -28.63
C GLU A 263 -10.28 -3.56 -29.66
N THR A 264 -11.17 -2.61 -29.35
CA THR A 264 -11.50 -1.50 -30.26
C THR A 264 -10.53 -0.32 -30.17
N GLY A 265 -9.62 -0.31 -29.19
CA GLY A 265 -8.72 0.82 -28.92
C GLY A 265 -9.41 2.10 -28.45
N SER A 266 -10.75 2.12 -28.30
CA SER A 266 -11.51 3.29 -27.88
C SER A 266 -11.82 3.27 -26.38
N LEU A 267 -11.47 4.35 -25.69
CA LEU A 267 -11.84 4.56 -24.28
C LEU A 267 -13.24 5.17 -24.12
N GLU A 268 -13.88 5.57 -25.22
CA GLU A 268 -15.17 6.23 -25.21
C GLU A 268 -16.29 5.28 -24.73
N ARG A 269 -17.47 5.85 -24.48
CA ARG A 269 -18.66 5.03 -24.24
C ARG A 269 -19.09 4.46 -25.60
N PRO A 270 -19.23 3.13 -25.73
CA PRO A 270 -19.83 2.57 -26.93
C PRO A 270 -21.23 3.16 -27.13
N ASN A 271 -21.64 3.38 -28.38
CA ASN A 271 -23.02 3.75 -28.67
C ASN A 271 -23.91 2.53 -28.40
N TRP A 272 -24.54 2.49 -27.22
CA TRP A 272 -25.38 1.39 -26.78
C TRP A 272 -26.69 1.29 -27.57
N GLU A 273 -27.05 2.30 -28.38
CA GLU A 273 -28.17 2.23 -29.31
C GLU A 273 -27.86 1.34 -30.53
N ASN A 274 -26.60 0.97 -30.73
CA ASN A 274 -26.20 0.03 -31.77
C ASN A 274 -26.39 -1.42 -31.29
N GLN A 275 -27.29 -2.14 -31.97
CA GLN A 275 -27.64 -3.52 -31.65
C GLN A 275 -26.46 -4.49 -31.82
N GLN A 276 -25.57 -4.28 -32.80
CA GLN A 276 -24.38 -5.10 -33.01
C GLN A 276 -23.38 -4.91 -31.86
N ILE A 277 -23.19 -3.69 -31.38
CA ILE A 277 -22.33 -3.40 -30.21
C ILE A 277 -22.89 -4.09 -28.96
N THR A 278 -24.21 -4.16 -28.81
CA THR A 278 -24.84 -4.83 -27.67
C THR A 278 -24.65 -6.34 -27.73
N ILE A 279 -24.80 -6.95 -28.92
CA ILE A 279 -24.56 -8.39 -29.14
C ILE A 279 -23.09 -8.74 -28.91
N ASP A 280 -22.16 -7.99 -29.50
CA ASP A 280 -20.71 -8.21 -29.33
C ASP A 280 -20.29 -8.04 -27.87
N PHE A 281 -20.91 -7.10 -27.15
CA PHE A 281 -20.67 -6.85 -25.73
C PHE A 281 -21.16 -7.97 -24.80
N GLU A 282 -22.20 -8.70 -25.18
CA GLU A 282 -22.77 -9.76 -24.34
C GLU A 282 -21.91 -11.03 -24.39
N HIS A 283 -21.12 -11.22 -25.44
CA HIS A 283 -20.30 -12.40 -25.65
C HIS A 283 -18.85 -12.18 -25.24
N TRP A 284 -18.24 -13.20 -24.64
CA TRP A 284 -16.80 -13.23 -24.45
C TRP A 284 -16.14 -13.77 -25.72
N PRO A 285 -14.94 -13.28 -26.08
CA PRO A 285 -14.20 -13.80 -27.24
C PRO A 285 -13.97 -15.32 -27.17
N TYR A 286 -13.76 -15.86 -25.96
CA TYR A 286 -13.56 -17.29 -25.74
C TYR A 286 -14.53 -17.87 -24.69
N PRO A 287 -14.98 -19.12 -24.87
CA PRO A 287 -15.90 -19.77 -23.93
C PRO A 287 -15.21 -20.30 -22.66
N ILE A 288 -13.89 -20.12 -22.53
CA ILE A 288 -13.09 -20.71 -21.45
C ILE A 288 -13.29 -19.94 -20.14
N GLU A 289 -13.80 -20.64 -19.12
CA GLU A 289 -13.97 -20.09 -17.78
C GLU A 289 -12.74 -20.32 -16.91
N PRO A 290 -12.33 -19.32 -16.11
CA PRO A 290 -11.32 -19.55 -15.09
C PRO A 290 -11.89 -20.43 -13.97
N GLN A 291 -11.07 -21.36 -13.48
CA GLN A 291 -11.40 -22.15 -12.30
C GLN A 291 -11.04 -21.37 -11.03
N TYR A 292 -11.70 -21.66 -9.92
CA TYR A 292 -11.49 -20.95 -8.64
C TYR A 292 -11.25 -21.94 -7.52
N MET A 293 -10.16 -21.72 -6.78
CA MET A 293 -9.77 -22.50 -5.61
C MET A 293 -9.59 -21.59 -4.41
N TYR A 294 -10.39 -21.85 -3.37
CA TYR A 294 -10.40 -21.04 -2.15
C TYR A 294 -9.41 -21.59 -1.12
N THR A 295 -8.13 -21.36 -1.37
CA THR A 295 -7.04 -21.94 -0.59
C THR A 295 -5.81 -21.03 -0.57
N TYR A 296 -4.92 -21.26 0.39
CA TYR A 296 -3.64 -20.58 0.46
C TYR A 296 -2.66 -21.19 -0.54
N PHE A 297 -1.83 -20.37 -1.18
CA PHE A 297 -0.72 -20.84 -1.98
C PHE A 297 0.52 -21.06 -1.10
N ASP A 298 0.63 -22.26 -0.55
CA ASP A 298 1.74 -22.65 0.33
C ASP A 298 2.29 -24.06 0.00
N ASN A 299 3.12 -24.61 0.87
CA ASN A 299 3.68 -25.95 0.67
C ASN A 299 2.63 -27.07 0.78
N ALA A 300 1.51 -26.86 1.49
CA ALA A 300 0.43 -27.84 1.56
C ALA A 300 -0.32 -27.88 0.22
N PHE A 301 -0.63 -26.71 -0.36
CA PHE A 301 -1.24 -26.61 -1.69
C PHE A 301 -0.47 -27.42 -2.75
N LEU A 302 0.87 -27.32 -2.76
CA LEU A 302 1.67 -28.10 -3.72
C LEU A 302 1.53 -29.61 -3.55
N LYS A 303 1.43 -30.08 -2.30
CA LYS A 303 1.34 -31.51 -2.01
C LYS A 303 -0.03 -32.06 -2.37
N GLU A 304 -1.08 -31.27 -2.13
CA GLU A 304 -2.47 -31.63 -2.38
C GLU A 304 -2.84 -31.53 -3.86
N HIS A 305 -2.24 -30.60 -4.59
CA HIS A 305 -2.58 -30.29 -5.99
C HIS A 305 -1.41 -30.52 -6.96
N GLN A 306 -0.69 -31.63 -6.79
CA GLN A 306 0.51 -31.94 -7.59
C GLN A 306 0.24 -31.97 -9.10
N GLU A 307 -0.89 -32.55 -9.52
CA GLU A 307 -1.27 -32.62 -10.94
C GLU A 307 -1.48 -31.22 -11.54
N LEU A 308 -2.20 -30.35 -10.82
CA LEU A 308 -2.43 -28.97 -11.24
C LEU A 308 -1.11 -28.19 -11.36
N VAL A 309 -0.24 -28.33 -10.36
CA VAL A 309 1.06 -27.64 -10.32
C VAL A 309 1.98 -28.16 -11.42
N SER A 310 1.98 -29.46 -11.69
CA SER A 310 2.76 -30.07 -12.77
C SER A 310 2.28 -29.59 -14.14
N GLY A 311 0.96 -29.54 -14.33
CA GLY A 311 0.29 -29.03 -15.54
C GLY A 311 0.32 -27.50 -15.68
N ALA A 312 0.80 -26.76 -14.68
CA ALA A 312 0.91 -25.32 -14.76
C ALA A 312 1.96 -24.91 -15.80
N SER A 313 1.59 -24.01 -16.72
CA SER A 313 2.50 -23.40 -17.68
C SER A 313 3.16 -22.15 -17.13
N LEU A 314 2.49 -21.42 -16.22
CA LEU A 314 2.95 -20.13 -15.70
C LEU A 314 2.33 -19.83 -14.34
N LEU A 315 3.13 -19.26 -13.41
CA LEU A 315 2.65 -18.74 -12.13
C LEU A 315 2.65 -17.21 -12.18
N ILE A 316 1.52 -16.58 -11.86
CA ILE A 316 1.38 -15.11 -11.92
C ILE A 316 0.83 -14.51 -10.63
N GLY A 317 1.06 -13.22 -10.45
CA GLY A 317 0.38 -12.44 -9.42
C GLY A 317 0.43 -10.94 -9.68
N LEU A 318 -0.74 -10.32 -9.77
CA LEU A 318 -0.89 -8.86 -9.89
C LEU A 318 -1.11 -8.23 -8.53
N HIS A 319 -0.09 -7.55 -8.01
CA HIS A 319 -0.10 -7.00 -6.64
C HIS A 319 -0.42 -8.08 -5.58
N PRO A 320 0.27 -9.24 -5.58
CA PRO A 320 -0.07 -10.37 -4.73
C PRO A 320 0.46 -10.13 -3.31
N ASP A 321 -0.35 -9.48 -2.49
CA ASP A 321 -0.06 -9.19 -1.08
C ASP A 321 0.33 -10.48 -0.35
N GLN A 322 1.46 -10.45 0.36
CA GLN A 322 2.10 -11.58 1.08
C GLN A 322 2.51 -12.79 0.21
N ALA A 323 1.96 -12.96 -0.99
CA ALA A 323 2.24 -14.08 -1.89
C ALA A 323 3.34 -13.81 -2.94
N THR A 324 3.83 -12.57 -3.07
CA THR A 324 4.89 -12.22 -4.05
C THR A 324 6.12 -13.15 -3.99
N ILE A 325 6.71 -13.33 -2.79
CA ILE A 325 7.90 -14.19 -2.62
C ILE A 325 7.54 -15.68 -2.71
N PRO A 326 6.46 -16.17 -2.09
CA PRO A 326 5.98 -17.54 -2.33
C PRO A 326 5.83 -17.92 -3.81
N ILE A 327 5.24 -17.04 -4.64
CA ILE A 327 5.14 -17.27 -6.09
C ILE A 327 6.52 -17.45 -6.72
N VAL A 328 7.44 -16.50 -6.49
CA VAL A 328 8.80 -16.51 -7.04
C VAL A 328 9.57 -17.76 -6.61
N ASP A 329 9.66 -18.01 -5.31
CA ASP A 329 10.47 -19.10 -4.76
C ASP A 329 9.94 -20.46 -5.22
N MET A 330 8.63 -20.59 -5.31
CA MET A 330 8.02 -21.83 -5.78
C MET A 330 8.19 -22.05 -7.27
N ALA A 331 8.02 -21.00 -8.09
CA ALA A 331 8.23 -21.08 -9.53
C ALA A 331 9.68 -21.50 -9.86
N ILE A 332 10.66 -20.91 -9.17
CA ILE A 332 12.08 -21.28 -9.28
C ILE A 332 12.29 -22.75 -8.90
N ARG A 333 11.75 -23.18 -7.75
CA ARG A 333 11.86 -24.57 -7.28
C ARG A 333 11.25 -25.58 -8.26
N LEU A 334 10.10 -25.25 -8.84
CA LEU A 334 9.37 -26.09 -9.78
C LEU A 334 9.90 -25.99 -11.22
N ARG A 335 10.87 -25.09 -11.48
CA ARG A 335 11.37 -24.73 -12.82
C ARG A 335 10.22 -24.33 -13.75
N LYS A 336 9.29 -23.54 -13.24
CA LYS A 336 8.18 -22.96 -13.98
C LYS A 336 8.40 -21.45 -14.13
N PRO A 337 8.04 -20.86 -15.28
CA PRO A 337 8.12 -19.42 -15.44
C PRO A 337 7.21 -18.71 -14.44
N PHE A 338 7.53 -17.45 -14.15
CA PHE A 338 6.65 -16.59 -13.35
C PHE A 338 6.59 -15.16 -13.88
N ALA A 339 5.52 -14.45 -13.53
CA ALA A 339 5.41 -13.01 -13.65
C ALA A 339 4.65 -12.41 -12.46
N VAL A 340 5.28 -11.50 -11.72
CA VAL A 340 4.67 -10.84 -10.56
C VAL A 340 4.81 -9.33 -10.65
N ILE A 341 3.82 -8.59 -10.16
CA ILE A 341 3.93 -7.14 -9.95
C ILE A 341 3.97 -6.86 -8.45
N PRO A 342 5.16 -6.70 -7.85
CA PRO A 342 5.29 -6.47 -6.41
C PRO A 342 4.65 -5.16 -5.98
N CYS A 343 3.86 -5.19 -4.91
CA CYS A 343 3.25 -4.00 -4.31
C CYS A 343 3.72 -3.80 -2.86
N CYS A 344 3.58 -4.79 -2.00
CA CYS A 344 3.74 -4.62 -0.57
C CYS A 344 4.98 -5.36 -0.06
N VAL A 345 5.87 -4.64 0.64
CA VAL A 345 7.14 -5.20 1.13
C VAL A 345 6.95 -6.02 2.41
N PHE A 346 5.97 -5.64 3.23
CA PHE A 346 5.74 -6.20 4.57
C PHE A 346 7.05 -6.29 5.38
N SER A 347 7.84 -5.21 5.38
CA SER A 347 9.20 -5.19 5.94
C SER A 347 9.24 -5.54 7.43
N GLN A 348 8.14 -5.37 8.16
CA GLN A 348 8.05 -5.78 9.56
C GLN A 348 7.95 -7.30 9.76
N GLU A 349 7.28 -7.98 8.84
CA GLU A 349 7.11 -9.44 8.84
C GLU A 349 8.31 -10.14 8.17
N ASN A 350 9.09 -9.40 7.37
CA ASN A 350 10.12 -9.96 6.49
C ASN A 350 11.51 -9.36 6.74
N GLN A 351 11.88 -9.15 8.00
CA GLN A 351 13.15 -8.53 8.40
C GLN A 351 14.38 -9.37 8.01
N SER A 352 14.20 -10.66 7.73
CA SER A 352 15.26 -11.55 7.22
C SER A 352 15.61 -11.31 5.75
N ARG A 353 14.77 -10.60 4.98
CA ARG A 353 15.05 -10.30 3.58
C ARG A 353 16.15 -9.25 3.49
N LYS A 354 17.29 -9.66 2.92
CA LYS A 354 18.45 -8.80 2.67
C LYS A 354 18.85 -8.89 1.21
N LEU A 355 19.24 -7.76 0.65
CA LEU A 355 19.94 -7.70 -0.63
C LEU A 355 21.32 -8.37 -0.50
N LYS A 356 21.96 -8.69 -1.63
CA LYS A 356 23.35 -9.15 -1.67
C LYS A 356 24.33 -8.13 -1.08
N SER A 357 23.98 -6.84 -1.10
CA SER A 357 24.72 -5.78 -0.40
C SER A 357 24.68 -5.90 1.14
N GLY A 358 23.78 -6.72 1.68
CA GLY A 358 23.51 -6.85 3.12
C GLY A 358 22.41 -5.92 3.64
N GLU A 359 21.93 -4.98 2.82
CA GLU A 359 20.85 -4.06 3.17
C GLU A 359 19.51 -4.76 3.37
N VAL A 360 18.73 -4.33 4.37
CA VAL A 360 17.39 -4.87 4.65
C VAL A 360 16.39 -4.34 3.62
N VAL A 361 15.54 -5.23 3.11
CA VAL A 361 14.52 -4.90 2.12
C VAL A 361 13.35 -4.15 2.77
N MET A 362 13.22 -2.86 2.47
CA MET A 362 12.18 -1.99 3.03
C MET A 362 11.34 -1.23 2.00
N THR A 363 11.80 -1.08 0.77
CA THR A 363 11.06 -0.41 -0.31
C THR A 363 10.64 -1.38 -1.41
N THR A 364 9.71 -0.97 -2.27
CA THR A 364 9.25 -1.79 -3.40
C THR A 364 10.41 -2.07 -4.36
N GLU A 365 11.27 -1.07 -4.56
CA GLU A 365 12.45 -1.11 -5.43
C GLU A 365 13.47 -2.11 -4.88
N GLN A 366 13.71 -2.10 -3.57
CA GLN A 366 14.54 -3.11 -2.90
C GLN A 366 13.91 -4.51 -2.97
N LEU A 367 12.58 -4.64 -2.93
CA LEU A 367 11.93 -5.94 -3.10
C LEU A 367 12.10 -6.47 -4.54
N ILE A 368 11.99 -5.60 -5.54
CA ILE A 368 12.25 -5.95 -6.93
C ILE A 368 13.70 -6.39 -7.10
N GLN A 369 14.66 -5.61 -6.57
CA GLN A 369 16.08 -5.95 -6.59
C GLN A 369 16.33 -7.30 -5.89
N TYR A 370 15.72 -7.52 -4.72
CA TYR A 370 15.82 -8.79 -3.99
C TYR A 370 15.34 -9.99 -4.81
N ILE A 371 14.27 -9.83 -5.59
CA ILE A 371 13.77 -10.87 -6.49
C ILE A 371 14.73 -11.07 -7.66
N CYS A 372 15.25 -10.00 -8.26
CA CYS A 372 16.25 -10.07 -9.34
C CYS A 372 17.56 -10.74 -8.91
N GLU A 373 17.92 -10.65 -7.63
CA GLU A 373 19.13 -11.27 -7.06
C GLU A 373 18.98 -12.76 -6.74
N LYS A 374 17.77 -13.33 -6.85
CA LYS A 374 17.51 -14.76 -6.61
C LYS A 374 18.31 -15.63 -7.59
N ASN A 375 18.84 -16.74 -7.10
CA ASN A 375 19.50 -17.72 -7.94
C ASN A 375 18.46 -18.52 -8.73
N VAL A 376 18.47 -18.39 -10.05
CA VAL A 376 17.64 -19.17 -10.96
C VAL A 376 18.47 -20.26 -11.65
N PRO A 377 17.88 -21.41 -12.00
CA PRO A 377 18.58 -22.51 -12.68
C PRO A 377 19.20 -22.11 -14.03
N SER A 378 18.59 -21.17 -14.73
CA SER A 378 18.91 -20.77 -16.11
C SER A 378 18.47 -19.33 -16.37
N GLY A 379 19.18 -18.65 -17.27
CA GLY A 379 18.89 -17.28 -17.65
C GLY A 379 19.04 -16.30 -16.48
N GLU A 380 18.16 -15.30 -16.45
CA GLU A 380 18.13 -14.26 -15.42
C GLU A 380 16.68 -13.82 -15.17
N VAL A 381 16.44 -13.30 -13.96
CA VAL A 381 15.18 -12.64 -13.63
C VAL A 381 15.18 -11.24 -14.22
N LYS A 382 14.16 -10.92 -15.02
CA LYS A 382 14.02 -9.65 -15.75
C LYS A 382 12.92 -8.77 -15.16
N THR A 383 12.94 -7.50 -15.52
CA THR A 383 11.86 -6.56 -15.19
C THR A 383 11.39 -5.82 -16.41
N ASP A 384 10.11 -5.44 -16.44
CA ASP A 384 9.52 -4.58 -17.46
C ASP A 384 8.54 -3.59 -16.82
N TYR A 385 8.18 -2.52 -17.53
CA TYR A 385 7.16 -1.57 -17.12
C TYR A 385 5.90 -1.79 -17.94
N LEU A 386 4.75 -1.81 -17.25
CA LEU A 386 3.45 -1.92 -17.90
C LEU A 386 2.77 -0.56 -17.99
N ALA A 387 2.06 -0.29 -19.08
CA ALA A 387 1.46 1.01 -19.37
C ALA A 387 0.18 1.28 -18.55
N PHE A 388 0.24 1.23 -17.21
CA PHE A 388 -0.87 1.58 -16.33
C PHE A 388 -0.43 2.38 -15.08
N GLU A 389 -1.36 3.13 -14.49
CA GLU A 389 -1.13 3.96 -13.30
C GLU A 389 -0.89 3.16 -12.01
N GLY A 390 0.02 3.64 -11.17
CA GLY A 390 0.37 3.02 -9.88
C GLY A 390 1.62 2.15 -10.01
N LYS A 391 1.70 1.09 -9.19
CA LYS A 391 2.84 0.15 -9.21
C LYS A 391 2.73 -0.74 -10.44
N ASN A 392 3.56 -0.50 -11.43
CA ASN A 392 3.42 -1.08 -12.77
C ASN A 392 4.66 -1.84 -13.25
N ARG A 393 5.67 -2.02 -12.40
CA ARG A 393 6.88 -2.77 -12.73
C ARG A 393 6.64 -4.26 -12.48
N VAL A 394 6.67 -5.05 -13.55
CA VAL A 394 6.61 -6.51 -13.49
C VAL A 394 8.01 -7.09 -13.34
N VAL A 395 8.12 -8.15 -12.55
CA VAL A 395 9.33 -8.96 -12.38
C VAL A 395 9.00 -10.36 -12.86
N TYR A 396 9.80 -10.91 -13.75
CA TYR A 396 9.47 -12.16 -14.43
C TYR A 396 10.71 -12.99 -14.76
N TRP A 397 10.51 -14.28 -14.96
CA TRP A 397 11.55 -15.22 -15.32
C TRP A 397 11.00 -16.28 -16.27
N LYS A 398 11.82 -16.67 -17.25
CA LYS A 398 11.55 -17.73 -18.22
C LYS A 398 12.71 -18.75 -18.11
N PRO A 399 12.44 -20.02 -17.69
CA PRO A 399 13.46 -21.05 -17.50
C PRO A 399 14.11 -21.54 -18.79
#